data_AF-A0A954GFZ3-F1
#
_entry.id   AF-A0A954GFZ3-F1
#
_cell.length_a   1.000
_cell.length_b   1.000
_cell.length_c   1.000
_cell.angle_alpha   90.00
_cell.angle_beta   90.00
_cell.angle_gamma   90.00
#
_symmetry.space_group_name_H-M   'P 1'
#
loop_
_entity.id
_entity.type
_entity.pdbx_description
1 polymer ?
#
loop_
_entity_poly.entity_id
_entity_poly.type
_entity_poly.pdbx_seq_one_letter_code
_entity_poly.pdbx_strand_id
1 'polypeptide(L)'
;MSHCRRHRDPDDRPLLSVCTILILSGFLLGFAASDQFSSEMRLYMYSAGFLGILSFLALDHVRNRRRLQREAIEQMLVEERLERHVDSCMSWGDLRRDSREFRELEELETILDAPSTAVPVAS
;
A
#
# COMPACT_ATOMS: atom_id res chain seq x y z
N MET A 1 5.71 18.46 13.25
CA MET A 1 4.63 17.53 12.84
C MET A 1 3.76 18.24 11.83
N SER A 2 4.11 18.12 10.55
CA SER A 2 3.50 18.92 9.48
C SER A 2 2.36 18.13 8.85
N HIS A 3 1.12 18.57 9.05
CA HIS A 3 -0.04 18.03 8.36
C HIS A 3 0.04 18.37 6.87
N CYS A 4 0.46 17.41 6.03
CA CYS A 4 0.22 17.48 4.59
C CYS A 4 -1.29 17.35 4.35
N ARG A 5 -1.98 18.49 4.27
CA ARG A 5 -3.33 18.58 3.71
C ARG A 5 -3.22 18.22 2.22
N ARG A 6 -3.66 17.01 1.89
CA ARG A 6 -3.82 16.53 0.51
C ARG A 6 -4.78 17.47 -0.20
N HIS A 7 -4.24 18.39 -0.99
CA HIS A 7 -5.01 19.27 -1.86
C HIS A 7 -5.68 18.37 -2.91
N ARG A 8 -6.99 18.13 -2.74
CA ARG A 8 -7.77 17.33 -3.67
C ARG A 8 -8.22 18.29 -4.75
N ASP A 9 -7.64 18.18 -5.95
CA ASP A 9 -8.00 19.04 -7.07
C ASP A 9 -9.53 18.99 -7.28
N PRO A 10 -10.19 20.15 -7.40
CA PRO A 10 -11.63 20.22 -7.59
C PRO A 10 -12.08 19.59 -8.91
N ASP A 11 -11.18 19.45 -9.89
CA ASP A 11 -11.41 18.80 -11.19
C ASP A 11 -11.46 17.27 -11.14
N ASP A 12 -11.04 16.65 -10.03
CA ASP A 12 -11.07 15.19 -9.84
C ASP A 12 -12.43 14.69 -9.30
N ARG A 13 -13.42 15.57 -9.16
CA ARG A 13 -14.77 15.20 -8.75
C ARG A 13 -15.53 14.72 -9.98
N PRO A 14 -15.90 13.43 -10.07
CA PRO A 14 -16.65 12.96 -11.23
C PRO A 14 -17.99 13.72 -11.30
N LEU A 15 -18.17 14.48 -12.39
CA LEU A 15 -19.39 15.26 -12.70
C LEU A 15 -20.67 14.39 -12.66
N LEU A 16 -20.51 13.08 -12.83
CA LEU A 16 -21.55 12.07 -12.62
C LEU A 16 -21.03 11.01 -11.66
N SER A 17 -21.65 10.91 -10.48
CA SER A 17 -21.41 9.79 -9.57
C SER A 17 -21.91 8.51 -10.24
N VAL A 18 -21.18 7.42 -10.07
CA VAL A 18 -21.56 6.13 -10.67
C VAL A 18 -22.96 5.67 -10.24
N CYS A 19 -23.42 6.10 -9.06
CA CYS A 19 -24.80 5.88 -8.62
C CYS A 19 -25.84 6.55 -9.51
N THR A 20 -25.57 7.72 -10.10
CA THR A 20 -26.53 8.41 -10.97
C THR A 20 -26.74 7.64 -12.27
N ILE A 21 -25.71 7.00 -12.81
CA ILE A 21 -25.81 6.15 -14.01
C ILE A 21 -26.79 4.99 -13.75
N LEU A 22 -26.67 4.31 -12.61
CA LEU A 22 -27.57 3.22 -12.25
C LEU A 22 -29.00 3.70 -11.99
N ILE A 23 -29.16 4.82 -11.29
CA ILE A 23 -30.48 5.39 -11.01
C ILE A 23 -31.20 5.75 -12.32
N LEU A 24 -30.50 6.43 -13.25
CA LEU A 24 -31.08 6.81 -14.55
C LEU A 24 -31.36 5.59 -15.42
N SER A 25 -30.48 4.59 -15.43
CA SER A 25 -30.66 3.37 -16.22
C SER A 25 -31.83 2.53 -15.71
N GLY A 26 -31.95 2.38 -14.39
CA GLY A 26 -33.07 1.69 -13.76
C GLY A 26 -34.39 2.43 -13.94
N PHE A 27 -34.35 3.77 -13.85
CA PHE A 27 -35.51 4.61 -14.15
C PHE A 27 -35.97 4.44 -15.60
N LEU A 28 -35.05 4.49 -16.56
CA LEU A 28 -35.35 4.24 -17.98
C LEU A 28 -35.95 2.87 -18.22
N LEU A 29 -35.43 1.82 -17.59
CA LEU A 29 -35.99 0.46 -17.69
C LEU A 29 -37.40 0.37 -17.11
N GLY A 30 -37.63 0.96 -15.93
CA GLY A 30 -38.94 0.99 -15.29
C GLY A 30 -39.95 1.80 -16.09
N PHE A 31 -39.50 2.91 -16.69
CA PHE A 31 -40.32 3.77 -17.52
C PHE A 31 -40.68 3.11 -18.86
N ALA A 32 -39.75 2.35 -19.45
CA ALA A 32 -39.99 1.54 -20.66
C ALA A 32 -41.02 0.42 -20.44
N ALA A 33 -41.16 -0.06 -19.20
CA ALA A 33 -42.16 -1.06 -18.85
C ALA A 33 -43.59 -0.48 -18.76
N SER A 34 -43.74 0.85 -18.75
CA SER A 34 -45.06 1.47 -18.84
C SER A 34 -45.62 1.36 -20.27
N ASP A 35 -46.92 1.08 -20.40
CA ASP A 35 -47.58 0.91 -21.70
C ASP A 35 -47.91 2.25 -22.38
N GLN A 36 -47.26 3.34 -21.97
CA GLN A 36 -47.50 4.70 -22.47
C GLN A 36 -46.75 4.99 -23.78
N PHE A 37 -45.90 4.06 -24.25
CA PHE A 37 -45.00 4.26 -25.39
C PHE A 37 -45.24 3.26 -26.52
N SER A 38 -44.94 3.67 -27.75
CA SER A 38 -44.94 2.75 -28.91
C SER A 38 -43.94 1.60 -28.70
N SER A 39 -44.18 0.47 -29.35
CA SER A 39 -43.29 -0.70 -29.28
C SER A 39 -41.84 -0.37 -29.66
N GLU A 40 -41.66 0.45 -30.69
CA GLU A 40 -40.34 0.91 -31.15
C GLU A 40 -39.62 1.74 -30.09
N MET A 41 -40.32 2.71 -29.48
CA MET A 41 -39.75 3.57 -28.43
C MET A 41 -39.35 2.76 -27.19
N ARG A 42 -40.17 1.76 -26.80
CA ARG A 42 -39.83 0.85 -25.69
C ARG A 42 -38.55 0.09 -25.95
N LEU A 43 -38.37 -0.45 -27.17
CA LEU A 43 -37.15 -1.16 -27.55
C LEU A 43 -35.91 -0.27 -27.40
N TYR A 44 -35.97 0.98 -27.87
CA TYR A 44 -34.89 1.95 -27.70
C TYR A 44 -34.60 2.23 -26.22
N MET A 45 -35.63 2.46 -25.41
CA MET A 45 -35.46 2.72 -23.97
C MET A 45 -34.84 1.53 -23.23
N TYR A 46 -35.26 0.29 -23.54
CA TYR A 46 -34.63 -0.90 -23.00
C TYR A 46 -33.16 -0.99 -23.40
N SER A 47 -32.84 -0.79 -24.68
CA SER A 47 -31.45 -0.83 -25.15
C SER A 47 -30.57 0.23 -24.47
N ALA A 48 -31.10 1.44 -24.27
CA ALA A 48 -30.39 2.52 -23.60
C ALA A 48 -30.14 2.22 -22.11
N GLY A 49 -31.15 1.70 -21.40
CA GLY A 49 -30.99 1.30 -20.01
C GLY A 49 -30.03 0.14 -19.82
N PHE A 50 -30.06 -0.87 -20.69
CA PHE A 50 -29.07 -1.96 -20.69
C PHE A 50 -27.65 -1.46 -20.97
N LEU A 51 -27.50 -0.53 -21.93
CA LEU A 51 -26.21 0.08 -22.23
C LEU A 51 -25.65 0.87 -21.04
N GLY A 52 -26.52 1.56 -20.29
CA GLY A 52 -26.14 2.24 -19.05
C GLY A 52 -25.64 1.28 -17.96
N ILE A 53 -26.28 0.13 -17.79
CA ILE A 53 -25.82 -0.93 -16.86
C ILE A 53 -24.48 -1.51 -17.31
N LEU A 54 -24.30 -1.78 -18.61
CA LEU A 54 -23.02 -2.25 -19.15
C LEU A 54 -21.90 -1.24 -18.94
N SER A 55 -22.18 0.06 -19.12
CA SER A 55 -21.24 1.13 -18.85
C SER A 55 -20.83 1.18 -17.38
N PHE A 56 -21.78 0.99 -16.45
CA PHE A 56 -21.48 0.87 -15.03
C PHE A 56 -20.53 -0.30 -14.73
N LEU A 57 -20.80 -1.49 -15.28
CA LEU A 57 -19.95 -2.68 -15.11
C LEU A 57 -18.53 -2.44 -15.63
N ALA A 58 -18.40 -1.81 -16.81
CA ALA A 58 -17.11 -1.48 -17.38
C ALA A 58 -16.33 -0.49 -16.50
N LEU A 59 -17.00 0.55 -15.99
CA LEU A 59 -16.39 1.52 -15.08
C LEU A 59 -15.96 0.89 -13.76
N ASP A 60 -16.79 -0.01 -13.20
CA ASP A 60 -16.46 -0.73 -11.96
C ASP A 60 -15.25 -1.64 -12.16
N HIS A 61 -15.19 -2.36 -13.29
CA HIS A 61 -14.05 -3.19 -13.63
C HIS A 61 -12.74 -2.38 -13.74
N VAL A 62 -12.78 -1.22 -14.42
CA VAL A 62 -11.63 -0.32 -14.52
C VAL A 62 -11.23 0.22 -13.15
N ARG A 63 -12.19 0.56 -12.29
CA ARG A 63 -11.91 1.02 -10.91
C ARG A 63 -11.24 -0.07 -10.09
N ASN A 64 -11.75 -1.29 -10.15
CA ASN A 64 -11.18 -2.42 -9.41
C ASN A 64 -9.74 -2.69 -9.88
N ARG A 65 -9.49 -2.66 -11.19
CA ARG A 65 -8.14 -2.80 -11.75
C ARG A 65 -7.19 -1.71 -11.25
N ARG A 66 -7.62 -0.44 -11.24
CA ARG A 66 -6.81 0.66 -10.70
C ARG A 66 -6.56 0.52 -9.20
N ARG A 67 -7.54 0.01 -8.45
CA ARG A 67 -7.40 -0.25 -7.02
C ARG A 67 -6.34 -1.32 -6.76
N LEU A 68 -6.43 -2.47 -7.45
CA LEU A 68 -5.44 -3.55 -7.35
C LEU A 68 -4.03 -3.07 -7.71
N GLN A 69 -3.89 -2.24 -8.75
CA GLN A 69 -2.60 -1.65 -9.10
C GLN A 69 -2.05 -0.73 -8.00
N ARG A 70 -2.91 0.07 -7.37
CA ARG A 70 -2.51 0.94 -6.25
C ARG A 70 -2.10 0.12 -5.04
N GLU A 71 -2.87 -0.91 -4.70
CA GLU A 71 -2.55 -1.83 -3.61
C GLU A 71 -1.21 -2.54 -3.85
N ALA A 72 -0.95 -2.98 -5.09
CA ALA A 72 0.34 -3.59 -5.45
C ALA A 72 1.51 -2.61 -5.31
N ILE A 73 1.36 -1.36 -5.76
CA ILE A 73 2.41 -0.33 -5.60
C ILE A 73 2.65 -0.02 -4.11
N GLU A 74 1.58 0.09 -3.32
CA GLU A 74 1.70 0.31 -1.87
C GLU A 74 2.42 -0.86 -1.19
N GLN A 75 2.14 -2.11 -1.58
CA GLN A 75 2.85 -3.28 -1.09
C GLN A 75 4.35 -3.24 -1.44
N MET A 76 4.70 -2.96 -2.70
CA MET A 76 6.12 -2.86 -3.11
C MET A 76 6.87 -1.77 -2.32
N LEU A 77 6.23 -0.63 -2.06
CA LEU A 77 6.84 0.45 -1.27
C LEU A 77 7.04 0.06 0.20
N VAL A 78 6.14 -0.75 0.76
CA VAL A 78 6.28 -1.28 2.13
C VAL A 78 7.38 -2.32 2.19
N GLU A 79 7.44 -3.23 1.22
CA GLU A 79 8.49 -4.25 1.11
C GLU A 79 9.86 -3.60 0.96
N GLU A 80 10.02 -2.63 0.05
CA GLU A 80 11.28 -1.90 -0.13
C GLU A 80 11.71 -1.17 1.15
N ARG A 81 10.77 -0.60 1.90
CA ARG A 81 11.07 0.03 3.20
C ARG A 81 11.47 -0.99 4.25
N LEU A 82 10.88 -2.18 4.23
CA LEU A 82 11.21 -3.26 5.16
C LEU A 82 12.61 -3.81 4.88
N GLU A 83 12.93 -4.07 3.61
CA GLU A 83 14.26 -4.52 3.18
C GLU A 83 15.36 -3.56 3.66
N ARG A 84 15.21 -2.26 3.41
CA ARG A 84 16.19 -1.26 3.88
C ARG A 84 16.34 -1.23 5.41
N HIS A 85 15.27 -1.49 6.16
CA HIS A 85 15.35 -1.57 7.63
C HIS A 85 16.04 -2.86 8.10
N VAL A 86 15.79 -3.99 7.43
CA VAL A 86 16.45 -5.26 7.73
C VAL A 86 17.93 -5.16 7.45
N ASP A 87 18.34 -4.61 6.31
CA ASP A 87 19.74 -4.39 5.96
C ASP A 87 20.45 -3.46 6.94
N SER A 88 19.77 -2.39 7.38
CA SER A 88 20.29 -1.50 8.41
C SER A 88 20.44 -2.24 9.75
N CYS A 89 19.45 -3.00 10.21
CA CYS A 89 19.54 -3.76 11.45
C CYS A 89 20.65 -4.85 11.41
N MET A 90 20.82 -5.52 10.27
CA MET A 90 21.89 -6.50 10.04
C MET A 90 23.27 -5.82 10.10
N SER A 91 23.43 -4.66 9.45
CA SER A 91 24.69 -3.88 9.46
C SER A 91 25.11 -3.44 10.87
N TRP A 92 24.17 -3.06 11.73
CA TRP A 92 24.47 -2.75 13.13
C TRP A 92 24.80 -4.01 13.95
N GLY A 93 24.22 -5.15 13.60
CA GLY A 93 24.57 -6.44 14.19
C GLY A 93 26.01 -6.85 13.89
N ASP A 94 26.46 -6.67 12.65
CA ASP A 94 27.82 -6.99 12.22
C ASP A 94 28.85 -6.05 12.85
N LEU A 95 28.58 -4.73 12.88
CA LEU A 95 29.45 -3.76 13.58
C LEU A 95 29.57 -4.05 15.07
N ARG A 96 28.49 -4.50 15.71
CA ARG A 96 28.48 -4.86 17.13
C ARG A 96 29.20 -6.18 17.41
N ARG A 97 29.24 -7.09 16.44
CA ARG A 97 30.00 -8.33 16.51
C ARG A 97 31.50 -8.07 16.41
N ASP A 98 31.90 -7.25 15.45
CA ASP A 98 33.30 -6.83 15.23
C ASP A 98 33.87 -6.08 16.46
N SER A 99 33.07 -5.21 17.07
CA SER A 99 33.44 -4.52 18.33
C SER A 99 33.62 -5.44 19.54
N ARG A 100 33.05 -6.64 19.52
CA ARG A 100 33.19 -7.62 20.61
C ARG A 100 34.51 -8.39 20.51
N GLU A 101 34.91 -8.73 19.29
CA GLU A 101 36.18 -9.43 19.02
C GLU A 101 37.39 -8.55 19.39
N PHE A 102 37.32 -7.24 19.10
CA PHE A 102 38.36 -6.30 19.53
C PHE A 102 38.52 -6.21 21.06
N ARG A 103 37.43 -6.37 21.81
CA ARG A 103 37.44 -6.27 23.28
C ARG A 103 38.03 -7.51 23.95
N GLU A 104 37.82 -8.69 23.37
CA GLU A 104 38.41 -9.94 23.86
C GLU A 104 39.93 -10.00 23.63
N LEU A 105 40.42 -9.37 22.55
CA LEU A 105 41.86 -9.26 22.27
C LEU A 105 42.56 -8.30 23.25
N GLU A 106 41.92 -7.18 23.59
CA GLU A 106 42.46 -6.21 24.56
C GLU A 106 42.54 -6.79 25.99
N GLU A 107 41.58 -7.65 26.37
CA GLU A 107 41.62 -8.39 27.64
C GLU A 107 42.75 -9.44 27.68
N LEU A 108 43.08 -10.07 26.56
CA LEU A 108 44.19 -11.02 26.49
C LEU A 108 45.56 -10.33 26.55
N GLU A 109 45.69 -9.16 25.94
CA GLU A 109 46.91 -8.35 25.99
C GLU A 109 47.19 -7.84 27.41
N THR A 110 46.15 -7.43 28.15
CA THR A 110 46.29 -7.01 29.56
C THR A 110 46.64 -8.15 30.52
N ILE A 111 46.26 -9.39 30.22
CA ILE A 111 46.65 -10.56 31.02
C ILE A 111 48.11 -10.95 30.78
N LEU A 112 48.63 -10.77 29.56
CA LEU A 112 50.01 -11.13 29.22
C LEU A 112 51.04 -10.12 29.78
N ASP A 113 50.63 -8.88 30.02
CA ASP A 113 51.48 -7.81 30.57
C ASP A 113 51.46 -7.72 32.11
N ALA A 114 50.77 -8.63 32.80
CA ALA A 114 50.74 -8.65 34.26
C ALA A 114 52.12 -9.08 34.83
N PRO A 115 52.87 -8.21 35.55
CA PRO A 115 54.18 -8.56 36.08
C PRO A 115 54.05 -9.60 37.20
N SER A 116 54.66 -10.76 36.97
CA SER A 116 54.85 -11.85 37.92
C SER A 116 55.59 -11.36 39.17
N THR A 117 54.83 -10.95 40.18
CA THR A 117 55.31 -10.61 41.52
C THR A 117 54.25 -11.10 42.51
N ALA A 118 54.53 -11.81 43.59
CA ALA A 118 55.77 -12.31 44.16
C ALA A 118 55.40 -13.52 45.05
N VAL A 119 56.33 -14.47 45.15
CA VAL A 119 56.26 -15.62 46.07
C VAL A 119 56.41 -15.12 47.52
N PRO A 120 55.50 -15.44 48.46
CA PRO A 120 55.74 -15.14 49.86
C PRO A 120 56.72 -16.16 50.44
N VAL A 121 57.94 -15.72 50.75
CA VAL A 121 58.89 -16.46 51.59
C VAL A 121 58.38 -16.38 53.03
N ALA A 122 57.92 -17.52 53.54
CA ALA A 122 57.59 -17.69 54.95
C ALA A 122 58.86 -17.74 55.80
N SER A 123 58.85 -17.07 56.94
CA SER A 123 59.79 -17.25 58.05
C SER A 123 59.04 -17.08 59.35
#